data_AF-A0A957JM26-F1
#
_entry.id   AF-A0A957JM26-F1
#
_cell.length_a   1.000
_cell.length_b   1.000
_cell.length_c   1.000
_cell.angle_alpha   90.00
_cell.angle_beta   90.00
_cell.angle_gamma   90.00
#
_symmetry.space_group_name_H-M   'P 1'
#
loop_
_entity.id
_entity.type
_entity.pdbx_description
1 polymer ?
#
loop_
_entity_poly.entity_id
_entity_poly.type
_entity_poly.pdbx_seq_one_letter_code
_entity_poly.pdbx_strand_id
1 'polypeptide(L)'
;MNQAELRNLLVAYFNSSELHNLCFDLGVNYENLRGQTLEDKARELITLCHRYNLTESLIQQCRNLRPMVPWPEVEDILDSLNTVSNSLSDPQFMPHQSIEGNYNAVSGHMGHSTVNITNIHQVLTEDSAALLKRGIQLTQAHAYDYAIKALNLAIESDPSEPANYYYLALALLKGRRPKVLTRSEAEVISQYLQTSCALNDSHCEYYYLWALVKHDFYASHGFSVGTPNIVELLEKAIKLKRNYKAIREMLNLIPPLIGNPVYDIIRVNLQG
;
A
#
# COMPACT_ATOMS: atom_id res chain seq x y z
N MET A 1 -12.76 16.28 -13.06
CA MET A 1 -13.02 17.13 -11.89
C MET A 1 -11.75 17.87 -11.46
N ASN A 2 -11.84 19.19 -11.31
CA ASN A 2 -10.69 20.10 -11.33
C ASN A 2 -9.92 20.12 -9.98
N GLN A 3 -8.59 20.24 -9.97
CA GLN A 3 -7.76 20.40 -8.76
C GLN A 3 -8.28 21.51 -7.81
N ALA A 4 -9.01 22.49 -8.36
CA ALA A 4 -9.68 23.55 -7.63
C ALA A 4 -10.80 23.04 -6.69
N GLU A 5 -11.55 22.01 -7.08
CA GLU A 5 -12.65 21.47 -6.25
C GLU A 5 -12.11 20.68 -5.07
N LEU A 6 -11.10 19.83 -5.29
CA LEU A 6 -10.41 19.14 -4.19
C LEU A 6 -9.78 20.14 -3.21
N ARG A 7 -9.20 21.24 -3.73
CA ARG A 7 -8.68 22.34 -2.89
C ARG A 7 -9.80 22.95 -2.06
N ASN A 8 -10.93 23.28 -2.68
CA ASN A 8 -12.06 23.89 -1.98
C ASN A 8 -12.61 22.96 -0.88
N LEU A 9 -12.69 21.66 -1.13
CA LEU A 9 -13.09 20.67 -0.12
C LEU A 9 -12.09 20.60 1.04
N LEU A 10 -10.78 20.57 0.76
CA LEU A 10 -9.76 20.59 1.81
C LEU A 10 -9.86 21.88 2.65
N VAL A 11 -9.97 23.05 2.01
CA VAL A 11 -10.05 24.33 2.72
C VAL A 11 -11.36 24.47 3.51
N ALA A 12 -12.47 23.88 3.03
CA ALA A 12 -13.77 23.96 3.70
C ALA A 12 -13.88 23.03 4.92
N TYR A 13 -13.23 21.85 4.89
CA TYR A 13 -13.44 20.80 5.90
C TYR A 13 -12.23 20.52 6.79
N PHE A 14 -11.08 21.14 6.53
CA PHE A 14 -9.87 21.03 7.34
C PHE A 14 -9.40 22.41 7.80
N ASN A 15 -8.92 22.49 9.04
CA ASN A 15 -8.15 23.64 9.52
C ASN A 15 -6.64 23.42 9.33
N SER A 16 -5.82 24.44 9.63
CA SER A 16 -4.36 24.38 9.44
C SER A 16 -3.67 23.27 10.23
N SER A 17 -4.15 22.97 11.44
CA SER A 17 -3.59 21.89 12.27
C SER A 17 -4.01 20.51 11.73
N GLU A 18 -5.25 20.37 11.27
CA GLU A 18 -5.72 19.12 10.65
C GLU A 18 -5.04 18.86 9.31
N LEU A 19 -4.78 19.89 8.51
CA LEU A 19 -4.02 19.77 7.28
C LEU A 19 -2.56 19.39 7.56
N HIS A 20 -1.97 19.91 8.64
CA HIS A 20 -0.65 19.50 9.11
C HIS A 20 -0.62 18.01 9.48
N ASN A 21 -1.61 17.54 10.25
CA ASN A 21 -1.72 16.13 10.60
C ASN A 21 -1.93 15.24 9.36
N LEU A 22 -2.77 15.67 8.42
CA LEU A 22 -2.95 14.98 7.15
C LEU A 22 -1.64 14.90 6.35
N CYS A 23 -0.84 15.97 6.33
CA CYS A 23 0.49 15.96 5.71
C CYS A 23 1.42 14.96 6.42
N PHE A 24 1.41 14.96 7.76
CA PHE A 24 2.20 14.02 8.56
C PHE A 24 1.83 12.57 8.26
N ASP A 25 0.53 12.25 8.21
CA ASP A 25 0.02 10.91 7.90
C ASP A 25 0.37 10.48 6.47
N LEU A 26 0.42 11.42 5.53
CA LEU A 26 0.87 11.20 4.15
C LEU A 26 2.40 11.18 4.00
N GLY A 27 3.16 11.38 5.08
CA GLY A 27 4.63 11.46 5.05
C GLY A 27 5.18 12.73 4.38
N VAL A 28 4.34 13.74 4.17
CA VAL A 28 4.67 15.05 3.60
C VAL A 28 5.08 16.00 4.72
N ASN A 29 6.22 16.67 4.60
CA ASN A 29 6.60 17.72 5.55
C ASN A 29 5.79 18.99 5.25
N TYR A 30 4.85 19.33 6.15
CA TYR A 30 4.00 20.52 6.04
C TYR A 30 4.81 21.83 5.90
N GLU A 31 5.97 21.92 6.55
CA GLU A 31 6.83 23.11 6.49
C GLU A 31 7.45 23.31 5.11
N ASN A 32 7.63 22.24 4.34
CA ASN A 32 8.20 22.31 2.99
C ASN A 32 7.18 22.72 1.92
N LEU A 33 5.89 22.73 2.26
CA LEU A 33 4.84 23.21 1.35
C LEU A 33 4.97 24.72 1.15
N ARG A 34 4.91 25.18 -0.10
CA ARG A 34 4.94 26.62 -0.42
C ARG A 34 3.66 27.32 0.02
N GLY A 35 3.82 28.58 0.40
CA GLY A 35 2.72 29.46 0.82
C GLY A 35 2.49 29.49 2.33
N GLN A 36 1.76 30.49 2.79
CA GLN A 36 1.55 30.77 4.21
C GLN A 36 0.10 30.52 4.65
N THR A 37 -0.84 30.56 3.71
CA THR A 37 -2.25 30.32 4.00
C THR A 37 -2.61 28.84 3.89
N LEU A 38 -3.71 28.45 4.54
CA LEU A 38 -4.28 27.11 4.41
C LEU A 38 -4.55 26.74 2.94
N GLU A 39 -5.07 27.70 2.16
CA GLU A 39 -5.37 27.49 0.74
C GLU A 39 -4.10 27.27 -0.10
N ASP A 40 -3.04 28.04 0.16
CA ASP A 40 -1.76 27.85 -0.52
C ASP A 40 -1.16 26.48 -0.21
N LYS A 41 -1.17 26.10 1.08
CA LYS A 41 -0.66 24.81 1.56
C LYS A 41 -1.47 23.65 0.99
N ALA A 42 -2.80 23.76 0.94
CA ALA A 42 -3.67 22.73 0.35
C ALA A 42 -3.42 22.57 -1.16
N ARG A 43 -3.24 23.68 -1.88
CA ARG A 43 -2.89 23.67 -3.31
C ARG A 43 -1.54 23.01 -3.57
N GLU A 44 -0.51 23.36 -2.79
CA GLU A 44 0.81 22.75 -2.95
C GLU A 44 0.77 21.26 -2.58
N LEU A 45 0.02 20.88 -1.53
CA LEU A 45 -0.19 19.48 -1.16
C LEU A 45 -0.80 18.68 -2.32
N ILE A 46 -1.89 19.18 -2.93
CA ILE A 46 -2.50 18.53 -4.10
C ILE A 46 -1.50 18.43 -5.26
N THR A 47 -0.72 19.48 -5.51
CA THR A 47 0.29 19.51 -6.57
C THR A 47 1.39 18.46 -6.36
N LEU A 48 1.86 18.32 -5.12
CA LEU A 48 2.83 17.30 -4.75
C LEU A 48 2.22 15.91 -4.84
N CYS A 49 1.04 15.69 -4.27
CA CYS A 49 0.34 14.41 -4.34
C CYS A 49 0.15 13.97 -5.79
N HIS A 50 -0.22 14.91 -6.69
CA HIS A 50 -0.32 14.61 -8.12
C HIS A 50 1.04 14.22 -8.73
N ARG A 51 2.11 14.98 -8.46
CA ARG A 51 3.46 14.68 -8.97
C ARG A 51 3.97 13.31 -8.51
N TYR A 52 3.60 12.91 -7.30
CA TYR A 52 4.01 11.65 -6.69
C TYR A 52 2.95 10.55 -6.81
N ASN A 53 1.91 10.67 -7.63
CA ASN A 53 0.81 9.68 -7.74
C ASN A 53 0.18 9.27 -6.39
N LEU A 54 0.11 10.20 -5.44
CA LEU A 54 -0.48 10.03 -4.10
C LEU A 54 -1.91 10.54 -4.02
N THR A 55 -2.50 10.93 -5.15
CA THR A 55 -3.86 11.45 -5.21
C THR A 55 -4.86 10.44 -4.61
N GLU A 56 -4.67 9.15 -4.86
CA GLU A 56 -5.51 8.09 -4.30
C GLU A 56 -5.37 8.01 -2.77
N SER A 57 -4.13 7.98 -2.26
CA SER A 57 -3.86 7.91 -0.82
C SER A 57 -4.39 9.16 -0.10
N LEU A 58 -4.25 10.35 -0.70
CA LEU A 58 -4.80 11.61 -0.17
C LEU A 58 -6.33 11.51 -0.04
N ILE A 59 -7.01 11.11 -1.12
CA ILE A 59 -8.48 10.96 -1.12
C ILE A 59 -8.93 9.92 -0.09
N GLN A 60 -8.24 8.78 -0.01
CA GLN A 60 -8.59 7.73 0.94
C GLN A 60 -8.44 8.21 2.39
N GLN A 61 -7.38 8.95 2.72
CA GLN A 61 -7.22 9.53 4.05
C GLN A 61 -8.29 10.59 4.34
N CYS A 62 -8.64 11.42 3.36
CA CYS A 62 -9.75 12.36 3.49
C CYS A 62 -11.09 11.64 3.77
N ARG A 63 -11.36 10.52 3.07
CA ARG A 63 -12.55 9.68 3.30
C ARG A 63 -12.57 9.09 4.70
N ASN A 64 -11.43 8.62 5.20
CA ASN A 64 -11.33 8.07 6.56
C ASN A 64 -11.61 9.13 7.63
N LEU A 65 -11.06 10.35 7.47
CA LEU A 65 -11.21 11.43 8.43
C LEU A 65 -12.58 12.12 8.36
N ARG A 66 -13.21 12.13 7.18
CA ARG A 66 -14.52 12.74 6.92
C ARG A 66 -15.35 11.85 5.98
N PRO A 67 -15.94 10.75 6.50
CA PRO A 67 -16.74 9.84 5.68
C PRO A 67 -18.02 10.46 5.10
N MET A 68 -18.50 11.55 5.71
CA MET A 68 -19.74 12.22 5.32
C MET A 68 -19.55 13.24 4.19
N VAL A 69 -18.31 13.57 3.82
CA VAL A 69 -18.02 14.50 2.72
C VAL A 69 -17.89 13.68 1.42
N PRO A 70 -18.57 14.08 0.33
CA PRO A 70 -18.49 13.37 -0.94
C PRO A 70 -17.16 13.69 -1.62
N TRP A 71 -16.12 12.91 -1.28
CA TRP A 71 -14.80 13.03 -1.88
C TRP A 71 -14.78 12.46 -3.31
N PRO A 72 -14.08 13.11 -4.25
CA PRO A 72 -13.95 12.66 -5.64
C PRO A 72 -13.55 11.18 -5.77
N GLU A 73 -14.01 10.48 -6.80
CA GLU A 73 -13.38 9.23 -7.25
C GLU A 73 -12.12 9.55 -8.07
N VAL A 74 -11.15 8.63 -8.11
CA VAL A 74 -9.87 8.83 -8.83
C VAL A 74 -10.09 8.99 -10.34
N GLU A 75 -11.11 8.29 -10.87
CA GLU A 75 -11.52 8.30 -12.28
C GLU A 75 -11.98 9.70 -12.72
N ASP A 76 -12.66 10.44 -11.84
CA ASP A 76 -13.10 11.81 -12.12
C ASP A 76 -11.93 12.77 -12.34
N ILE A 77 -10.77 12.53 -11.72
CA ILE A 77 -9.59 13.40 -11.79
C ILE A 77 -8.78 13.13 -13.07
N LEU A 78 -8.67 11.86 -13.46
CA LEU A 78 -7.96 11.42 -14.66
C LEU A 78 -8.65 11.90 -15.95
N ASP A 79 -9.97 11.91 -16.00
CA ASP A 79 -10.74 12.39 -17.16
C ASP A 79 -10.55 13.89 -17.45
N SER A 80 -10.38 14.70 -16.41
CA SER A 80 -10.09 16.14 -16.57
C SER A 80 -8.69 16.45 -17.11
N LEU A 81 -7.72 15.55 -16.94
CA LEU A 81 -6.36 15.73 -17.47
C LEU A 81 -6.28 15.37 -18.95
N ASN A 82 -7.11 14.41 -19.41
CA ASN A 82 -7.24 14.08 -20.82
C ASN A 82 -8.04 15.12 -21.63
N THR A 83 -8.91 15.89 -20.96
CA THR A 83 -9.76 16.90 -21.63
C THR A 83 -8.98 18.15 -22.07
N VAL A 84 -7.80 18.42 -21.51
CA VAL A 84 -6.92 19.52 -21.95
C VAL A 84 -6.02 19.11 -23.13
N SER A 85 -5.91 17.81 -23.42
CA SER A 85 -5.08 17.28 -24.52
C SER A 85 -5.86 17.00 -25.82
N ASN A 86 -7.20 17.10 -25.81
CA ASN A 86 -8.06 16.71 -26.94
C ASN A 86 -8.91 17.85 -27.52
N SER A 87 -8.45 19.10 -27.50
CA SER A 87 -8.96 20.11 -28.44
C SER A 87 -8.22 19.98 -29.78
N LEU A 88 -8.57 18.96 -30.57
CA LEU A 88 -8.47 18.88 -32.04
C LEU A 88 -8.71 17.42 -32.48
N SER A 89 -9.95 16.94 -32.40
CA SER A 89 -10.58 16.08 -33.42
C SER A 89 -11.97 15.64 -32.97
N ASP A 90 -12.99 16.26 -33.55
CA ASP A 90 -14.37 15.79 -33.60
C ASP A 90 -14.90 16.19 -35.01
N PRO A 91 -15.98 15.61 -35.58
CA PRO A 91 -16.85 14.52 -35.09
C PRO A 91 -17.34 13.55 -36.21
N GLN A 92 -18.31 12.70 -35.85
CA GLN A 92 -19.36 11.99 -36.65
C GLN A 92 -19.25 10.45 -36.54
N PHE A 93 -20.25 9.65 -36.16
CA PHE A 93 -21.71 9.76 -36.24
C PHE A 93 -22.35 8.67 -35.32
N MET A 94 -23.46 8.97 -34.64
CA MET A 94 -24.37 8.04 -33.93
C MET A 94 -25.58 7.68 -34.84
N PRO A 95 -26.61 6.88 -34.45
CA PRO A 95 -26.79 5.78 -33.49
C PRO A 95 -27.57 4.57 -34.08
N HIS A 96 -27.88 3.50 -33.31
CA HIS A 96 -29.27 3.04 -32.99
C HIS A 96 -29.35 1.66 -32.29
N GLN A 97 -30.09 1.69 -31.17
CA GLN A 97 -31.15 0.77 -30.68
C GLN A 97 -30.89 -0.65 -30.14
N SER A 98 -31.39 -0.77 -28.90
CA SER A 98 -31.85 -1.87 -28.04
C SER A 98 -32.70 -2.99 -28.67
N ILE A 99 -32.58 -4.23 -28.15
CA ILE A 99 -33.67 -5.21 -27.95
C ILE A 99 -33.39 -6.11 -26.72
N GLU A 100 -34.46 -6.38 -25.95
CA GLU A 100 -34.64 -7.29 -24.80
C GLU A 100 -34.36 -8.78 -25.06
N GLY A 101 -34.20 -9.57 -23.98
CA GLY A 101 -34.19 -11.04 -24.08
C GLY A 101 -34.08 -11.76 -22.73
N ASN A 102 -35.22 -11.97 -22.10
CA ASN A 102 -35.51 -12.70 -20.86
C ASN A 102 -35.35 -14.23 -20.99
N TYR A 103 -34.82 -14.94 -19.98
CA TYR A 103 -35.21 -16.32 -19.64
C TYR A 103 -35.05 -16.60 -18.13
N ASN A 104 -36.19 -16.97 -17.51
CA ASN A 104 -36.35 -17.47 -16.15
C ASN A 104 -36.46 -19.01 -16.13
N ALA A 105 -36.40 -19.57 -14.90
CA ALA A 105 -37.01 -20.84 -14.42
C ALA A 105 -36.12 -22.11 -14.49
N VAL A 106 -36.10 -23.07 -13.54
CA VAL A 106 -36.92 -23.34 -12.33
C VAL A 106 -36.30 -24.50 -11.51
N SER A 107 -36.35 -24.36 -10.17
CA SER A 107 -36.69 -25.36 -9.13
C SER A 107 -35.96 -26.69 -8.91
N GLY A 108 -35.71 -27.02 -7.63
CA GLY A 108 -35.89 -28.39 -7.15
C GLY A 108 -35.28 -28.79 -5.80
N HIS A 109 -36.12 -28.79 -4.76
CA HIS A 109 -36.21 -29.75 -3.64
C HIS A 109 -35.39 -29.59 -2.35
N MET A 110 -36.18 -29.50 -1.27
CA MET A 110 -35.89 -29.50 0.16
C MET A 110 -36.01 -30.95 0.69
N GLY A 111 -35.23 -31.34 1.71
CA GLY A 111 -35.64 -32.43 2.61
C GLY A 111 -34.53 -33.27 3.26
N HIS A 112 -34.44 -33.13 4.59
CA HIS A 112 -34.01 -34.11 5.61
C HIS A 112 -32.55 -34.13 6.12
N SER A 113 -32.48 -33.61 7.35
CA SER A 113 -31.55 -33.79 8.46
C SER A 113 -30.79 -35.11 8.56
N THR A 114 -29.48 -35.00 8.77
CA THR A 114 -28.71 -35.88 9.66
C THR A 114 -27.74 -35.03 10.49
N VAL A 115 -27.82 -35.18 11.81
CA VAL A 115 -26.87 -34.59 12.77
C VAL A 115 -25.56 -35.33 12.58
N ASN A 116 -24.59 -34.71 11.90
CA ASN A 116 -23.27 -35.32 11.72
C ASN A 116 -22.40 -34.98 12.93
N ILE A 117 -22.22 -35.98 13.80
CA ILE A 117 -21.37 -35.93 15.00
C ILE A 117 -19.90 -36.04 14.57
N THR A 118 -19.44 -35.08 13.78
CA THR A 118 -18.03 -34.93 13.37
C THR A 118 -17.44 -33.59 13.84
N ASN A 119 -18.23 -32.78 14.54
CA ASN A 119 -17.91 -31.40 14.91
C ASN A 119 -17.05 -31.25 16.18
N ILE A 120 -16.18 -32.22 16.48
CA ILE A 120 -15.22 -32.13 17.61
C ILE A 120 -13.75 -32.31 17.15
N HIS A 121 -13.52 -32.58 15.85
CA HIS A 121 -12.17 -32.66 15.27
C HIS A 121 -11.88 -31.59 14.19
N GLN A 122 -12.67 -30.52 14.13
CA GLN A 122 -12.35 -29.30 13.35
C GLN A 122 -11.46 -28.31 14.12
N VAL A 123 -10.49 -28.81 14.90
CA VAL A 123 -9.22 -28.07 15.02
C VAL A 123 -8.46 -28.39 13.74
N LEU A 124 -8.92 -27.77 12.66
CA LEU A 124 -8.29 -27.80 11.36
C LEU A 124 -6.87 -27.28 11.56
N THR A 125 -5.88 -28.14 11.38
CA THR A 125 -4.54 -27.70 11.03
C THR A 125 -4.69 -26.93 9.72
N GLU A 126 -4.91 -25.61 9.79
CA GLU A 126 -4.82 -24.76 8.61
C GLU A 126 -3.44 -25.02 8.01
N ASP A 127 -3.41 -25.47 6.75
CA ASP A 127 -2.18 -25.70 6.00
C ASP A 127 -1.33 -24.41 6.01
N SER A 128 0.00 -24.52 6.10
CA SER A 128 0.91 -23.36 6.18
C SER A 128 0.66 -22.39 5.03
N ALA A 129 0.40 -22.90 3.83
CA ALA A 129 0.06 -22.11 2.66
C ALA A 129 -1.27 -21.32 2.84
N ALA A 130 -2.25 -21.90 3.52
CA ALA A 130 -3.51 -21.23 3.82
C ALA A 130 -3.33 -20.13 4.88
N LEU A 131 -2.52 -20.39 5.92
CA LEU A 131 -2.16 -19.41 6.94
C LEU A 131 -1.41 -18.22 6.34
N LEU A 132 -0.43 -18.48 5.45
CA LEU A 132 0.28 -17.44 4.71
C LEU A 132 -0.69 -16.60 3.88
N LYS A 133 -1.53 -17.24 3.06
CA LYS A 133 -2.51 -16.53 2.21
C LYS A 133 -3.42 -15.63 3.05
N ARG A 134 -3.89 -16.12 4.20
CA ARG A 134 -4.69 -15.36 5.15
C ARG A 134 -3.92 -14.18 5.74
N GLY A 135 -2.66 -14.40 6.15
CA GLY A 135 -1.76 -13.35 6.64
C GLY A 135 -1.56 -12.22 5.64
N ILE A 136 -1.38 -12.56 4.35
CA ILE A 136 -1.25 -11.59 3.25
C ILE A 136 -2.54 -10.77 3.11
N GLN A 137 -3.70 -11.42 3.04
CA GLN A 137 -4.99 -10.74 2.92
C GLN A 137 -5.27 -9.79 4.09
N LEU A 138 -4.95 -10.22 5.32
CA LEU A 138 -5.11 -9.38 6.51
C LEU A 138 -4.14 -8.19 6.50
N THR A 139 -2.92 -8.36 5.99
CA THR A 139 -1.94 -7.28 5.83
C THR A 139 -2.44 -6.24 4.83
N GLN A 140 -2.97 -6.67 3.68
CA GLN A 140 -3.60 -5.81 2.68
C GLN A 140 -4.83 -5.08 3.23
N ALA A 141 -5.60 -5.74 4.10
CA ALA A 141 -6.74 -5.15 4.80
C ALA A 141 -6.33 -4.27 6.01
N HIS A 142 -5.03 -4.02 6.23
CA HIS A 142 -4.49 -3.25 7.35
C HIS A 142 -4.86 -3.80 8.75
N ALA A 143 -5.29 -5.07 8.82
CA ALA A 143 -5.63 -5.77 10.04
C ALA A 143 -4.39 -6.42 10.69
N TYR A 144 -3.40 -5.58 11.03
CA TYR A 144 -2.04 -6.03 11.33
C TYR A 144 -1.92 -7.00 12.50
N ASP A 145 -2.68 -6.81 13.58
CA ASP A 145 -2.58 -7.70 14.75
C ASP A 145 -3.07 -9.13 14.43
N TYR A 146 -4.06 -9.27 13.54
CA TYR A 146 -4.50 -10.57 13.06
C TYR A 146 -3.53 -11.14 12.02
N ALA A 147 -2.98 -10.29 11.14
CA ALA A 147 -1.97 -10.70 10.16
C ALA A 147 -0.74 -11.29 10.85
N ILE A 148 -0.20 -10.60 11.86
CA ILE A 148 0.96 -11.05 12.65
C ILE A 148 0.70 -12.41 13.29
N LYS A 149 -0.48 -12.61 13.89
CA LYS A 149 -0.86 -13.91 14.48
C LYS A 149 -0.90 -15.02 13.43
N ALA A 150 -1.55 -14.79 12.29
CA ALA A 150 -1.65 -15.78 11.22
C ALA A 150 -0.27 -16.14 10.65
N LEU A 151 0.60 -15.14 10.46
CA LEU A 151 1.95 -15.34 9.92
C LEU A 151 2.88 -16.06 10.90
N ASN A 152 2.76 -15.79 12.21
CA ASN A 152 3.50 -16.57 13.21
C ASN A 152 3.08 -18.05 13.21
N LEU A 153 1.78 -18.34 13.12
CA LEU A 153 1.29 -19.72 12.98
C LEU A 153 1.78 -20.36 11.68
N ALA A 154 1.86 -19.60 10.59
CA ALA A 154 2.43 -20.07 9.32
C ALA A 154 3.92 -20.45 9.48
N ILE A 155 4.71 -19.63 10.19
CA ILE A 155 6.12 -19.92 10.52
C ILE A 155 6.24 -21.17 11.40
N GLU A 156 5.39 -21.31 12.42
CA GLU A 156 5.38 -22.48 13.29
C GLU A 156 5.07 -23.77 12.51
N SER A 157 4.17 -23.68 11.52
CA SER A 157 3.80 -24.80 10.66
C SER A 157 4.86 -25.11 9.59
N ASP A 158 5.47 -24.10 8.98
CA ASP A 158 6.56 -24.25 8.00
C ASP A 158 7.60 -23.13 8.16
N PRO A 159 8.69 -23.40 8.91
CA PRO A 159 9.77 -22.44 9.10
C PRO A 159 10.64 -22.21 7.86
N SER A 160 10.49 -23.02 6.80
CA SER A 160 11.32 -22.96 5.60
C SER A 160 10.78 -22.02 4.52
N GLU A 161 9.52 -21.62 4.64
CA GLU A 161 8.86 -20.74 3.67
C GLU A 161 9.31 -19.27 3.85
N PRO A 162 10.09 -18.69 2.90
CA PRO A 162 10.63 -17.34 3.02
C PRO A 162 9.55 -16.24 3.05
N ALA A 163 8.42 -16.46 2.38
CA ALA A 163 7.35 -15.47 2.29
C ALA A 163 6.74 -15.16 3.67
N ASN A 164 6.69 -16.16 4.57
CA ASN A 164 6.16 -15.98 5.92
C ASN A 164 6.89 -14.87 6.69
N TYR A 165 8.23 -14.87 6.64
CA TYR A 165 9.06 -13.86 7.31
C TYR A 165 8.97 -12.49 6.63
N TYR A 166 8.93 -12.46 5.29
CA TYR A 166 8.80 -11.21 4.54
C TYR A 166 7.47 -10.50 4.84
N TYR A 167 6.34 -11.22 4.76
CA TYR A 167 5.04 -10.63 5.06
C TYR A 167 4.88 -10.29 6.55
N LEU A 168 5.54 -11.02 7.45
CA LEU A 168 5.58 -10.66 8.87
C LEU A 168 6.33 -9.34 9.08
N ALA A 169 7.46 -9.14 8.40
CA ALA A 169 8.19 -7.87 8.41
C ALA A 169 7.33 -6.70 7.90
N LEU A 170 6.59 -6.89 6.81
CA LEU A 170 5.61 -5.91 6.31
C LEU A 170 4.50 -5.62 7.32
N ALA A 171 3.90 -6.65 7.92
CA ALA A 171 2.83 -6.47 8.89
C ALA A 171 3.30 -5.75 10.16
N LEU A 172 4.55 -5.96 10.59
CA LEU A 172 5.17 -5.29 11.75
C LEU A 172 5.44 -3.81 11.53
N LEU A 173 5.57 -3.35 10.27
CA LEU A 173 5.57 -1.92 9.97
C LEU A 173 4.25 -1.25 10.33
N LYS A 174 3.13 -2.00 10.31
CA LYS A 174 1.79 -1.52 10.64
C LYS A 174 1.36 -0.29 9.81
N GLY A 175 1.77 -0.24 8.54
CA GLY A 175 1.51 0.91 7.66
C GLY A 175 2.22 2.20 8.11
N ARG A 176 3.22 2.10 8.99
CA ARG A 176 4.02 3.23 9.44
C ARG A 176 5.31 3.33 8.65
N ARG A 177 5.82 4.55 8.53
CA ARG A 177 7.13 4.81 7.96
C ARG A 177 8.23 4.20 8.84
N PRO A 178 9.27 3.55 8.30
CA PRO A 178 10.32 2.95 9.13
C PRO A 178 11.01 3.96 10.06
N LYS A 179 11.12 5.24 9.69
CA LYS A 179 11.67 6.30 10.55
C LYS A 179 10.97 6.45 11.92
N VAL A 180 9.70 6.07 12.09
CA VAL A 180 9.00 6.23 13.38
C VAL A 180 9.10 5.00 14.29
N LEU A 181 9.76 3.93 13.84
CA LEU A 181 9.92 2.71 14.62
C LEU A 181 10.79 2.96 15.85
N THR A 182 10.67 2.09 16.84
CA THR A 182 11.68 1.94 17.89
C THR A 182 12.86 1.13 17.37
N ARG A 183 14.02 1.22 18.04
CA ARG A 183 15.21 0.43 17.70
C ARG A 183 14.92 -1.07 17.72
N SER A 184 14.17 -1.55 18.71
CA SER A 184 13.82 -2.96 18.84
C SER A 184 12.91 -3.42 17.69
N GLU A 185 11.90 -2.64 17.31
CA GLU A 185 11.06 -2.95 16.15
C GLU A 185 11.86 -3.03 14.86
N ALA A 186 12.74 -2.04 14.61
CA ALA A 186 13.56 -2.00 13.41
C ALA A 186 14.58 -3.16 13.33
N GLU A 187 15.10 -3.62 14.48
CA GLU A 187 16.00 -4.77 14.58
C GLU A 187 15.26 -6.07 14.27
N VAL A 188 14.09 -6.28 14.87
CA VAL A 188 13.24 -7.46 14.62
C VAL A 188 12.82 -7.52 13.14
N ILE A 189 12.36 -6.40 12.57
CA ILE A 189 11.99 -6.32 11.15
C ILE A 189 13.20 -6.64 10.26
N SER A 190 14.38 -6.08 10.58
CA SER A 190 15.60 -6.35 9.81
C SER A 190 16.01 -7.82 9.87
N GLN A 191 15.85 -8.47 11.04
CA GLN A 191 16.14 -9.89 11.21
C GLN A 191 15.22 -10.75 10.35
N TYR A 192 13.93 -10.46 10.30
CA TYR A 192 12.99 -11.21 9.45
C TYR A 192 13.29 -11.04 7.96
N LEU A 193 13.65 -9.83 7.51
CA LEU A 193 14.06 -9.59 6.13
C LEU A 193 15.37 -10.29 5.78
N GLN A 194 16.31 -10.33 6.73
CA GLN A 194 17.54 -11.10 6.57
C GLN A 194 17.22 -12.60 6.43
N THR A 195 16.33 -13.14 7.28
CA THR A 195 15.91 -14.54 7.21
C THR A 195 15.21 -14.86 5.88
N SER A 196 14.29 -14.01 5.39
CA SER A 196 13.62 -14.22 4.11
C SER A 196 14.61 -14.26 2.94
N CYS A 197 15.59 -13.34 2.93
CA CYS A 197 16.65 -13.31 1.91
C CYS A 197 17.61 -14.50 2.00
N ALA A 198 17.86 -15.04 3.20
CA ALA A 198 18.73 -16.19 3.41
C ALA A 198 18.06 -17.50 2.96
N LEU A 199 16.76 -17.64 3.17
CA LEU A 199 15.98 -18.80 2.73
C LEU A 199 15.77 -18.81 1.22
N ASN A 200 15.50 -17.65 0.62
CA ASN A 200 15.39 -17.52 -0.83
C ASN A 200 15.85 -16.14 -1.30
N ASP A 201 16.91 -16.13 -2.09
CA ASP A 201 17.55 -14.91 -2.56
C ASP A 201 17.10 -14.44 -3.94
N SER A 202 16.11 -15.11 -4.54
CA SER A 202 15.59 -14.78 -5.87
C SER A 202 14.55 -13.65 -5.90
N HIS A 203 14.11 -13.18 -4.73
CA HIS A 203 13.05 -12.17 -4.58
C HIS A 203 13.63 -10.76 -4.40
N CYS A 204 13.51 -9.92 -5.43
CA CYS A 204 14.03 -8.55 -5.42
C CYS A 204 13.35 -7.65 -4.38
N GLU A 205 12.05 -7.86 -4.14
CA GLU A 205 11.22 -7.10 -3.19
C GLU A 205 11.71 -7.22 -1.74
N TYR A 206 12.33 -8.35 -1.37
CA TYR A 206 12.87 -8.55 -0.03
C TYR A 206 14.05 -7.60 0.23
N TYR A 207 14.94 -7.49 -0.76
CA TYR A 207 16.09 -6.59 -0.72
C TYR A 207 15.67 -5.12 -0.75
N TYR A 208 14.66 -4.77 -1.55
CA TYR A 208 14.14 -3.41 -1.59
C TYR A 208 13.53 -2.97 -0.26
N LEU A 209 12.70 -3.81 0.35
CA LEU A 209 12.14 -3.52 1.67
C LEU A 209 13.23 -3.36 2.73
N TRP A 210 14.24 -4.24 2.69
CA TRP A 210 15.34 -4.17 3.63
C TRP A 210 16.19 -2.91 3.46
N ALA A 211 16.48 -2.52 2.22
CA ALA A 211 17.18 -1.28 1.91
C ALA A 211 16.39 -0.05 2.39
N LEU A 212 15.06 -0.06 2.22
CA LEU A 212 14.18 1.00 2.70
C LEU A 212 14.24 1.14 4.21
N VAL A 213 14.09 0.03 4.96
CA VAL A 213 14.20 0.05 6.43
C VAL A 213 15.59 0.52 6.87
N LYS A 214 16.66 0.03 6.24
CA LYS A 214 18.03 0.45 6.56
C LYS A 214 18.26 1.94 6.35
N HIS A 215 17.82 2.49 5.22
CA HIS A 215 17.99 3.91 4.96
C HIS A 215 17.09 4.76 5.86
N ASP A 216 15.80 4.44 5.89
CA ASP A 216 14.82 5.32 6.49
C ASP A 216 14.83 5.29 8.02
N PHE A 217 15.21 4.17 8.63
CA PHE A 217 15.43 4.09 10.07
C PHE A 217 16.90 4.35 10.42
N TYR A 218 17.85 3.51 10.00
CA TYR A 218 19.21 3.57 10.54
C TYR A 218 20.01 4.77 10.03
N ALA A 219 20.09 4.95 8.70
CA ALA A 219 20.87 6.06 8.13
C ALA A 219 20.29 7.42 8.51
N SER A 220 18.95 7.56 8.52
CA SER A 220 18.29 8.83 8.86
C SER A 220 18.47 9.25 10.33
N HIS A 221 18.73 8.30 11.24
CA HIS A 221 19.08 8.55 12.65
C HIS A 221 20.60 8.60 12.90
N GLY A 222 21.43 8.46 11.87
CA GLY A 222 22.89 8.44 12.00
C GLY A 222 23.45 7.18 12.65
N PHE A 223 22.70 6.08 12.68
CA PHE A 223 23.19 4.80 13.16
C PHE A 223 24.12 4.14 12.14
N SER A 224 25.06 3.34 12.63
CA SER A 224 25.90 2.52 11.76
C SER A 224 25.03 1.53 10.99
N VAL A 225 25.10 1.61 9.66
CA VAL A 225 24.43 0.69 8.76
C VAL A 225 25.32 -0.54 8.62
N GLY A 226 25.05 -1.58 9.40
CA GLY A 226 25.77 -2.84 9.33
C GLY A 226 25.62 -3.54 7.97
N THR A 227 26.41 -4.58 7.74
CA THR A 227 26.35 -5.39 6.52
C THR A 227 25.07 -6.25 6.49
N PRO A 228 24.49 -6.54 5.31
CA PRO A 228 24.78 -5.88 4.03
C PRO A 228 24.33 -4.42 4.02
N ASN A 229 25.14 -3.51 3.48
CA ASN A 229 24.79 -2.09 3.46
C ASN A 229 23.69 -1.78 2.42
N ILE A 230 23.17 -0.54 2.41
CA ILE A 230 22.06 -0.14 1.52
C ILE A 230 22.42 -0.33 0.04
N VAL A 231 23.66 -0.04 -0.36
CA VAL A 231 24.11 -0.17 -1.74
C VAL A 231 24.18 -1.64 -2.15
N GLU A 232 24.74 -2.50 -1.31
CA GLU A 232 24.82 -3.96 -1.56
C GLU A 232 23.43 -4.58 -1.74
N LEU A 233 22.46 -4.16 -0.92
CA LEU A 233 21.07 -4.60 -1.03
C LEU A 233 20.44 -4.17 -2.35
N LEU A 234 20.61 -2.91 -2.74
CA LEU A 234 20.09 -2.40 -4.01
C LEU A 234 20.72 -3.05 -5.22
N GLU A 235 22.05 -3.22 -5.22
CA GLU A 235 22.75 -3.92 -6.29
C GLU A 235 22.26 -5.36 -6.46
N LYS A 236 22.03 -6.06 -5.34
CA LYS A 236 21.46 -7.41 -5.39
C LYS A 236 20.04 -7.39 -5.94
N ALA A 237 19.19 -6.47 -5.47
CA ALA A 237 17.82 -6.33 -5.95
C ALA A 237 17.72 -6.06 -7.47
N ILE A 238 18.59 -5.20 -8.00
CA ILE A 238 18.59 -4.79 -9.42
C ILE A 238 19.04 -5.92 -10.35
N LYS A 239 19.93 -6.81 -9.90
CA LYS A 239 20.40 -7.97 -10.68
C LYS A 239 19.37 -9.09 -10.82
N LEU A 240 18.38 -9.13 -9.91
CA LEU A 240 17.35 -10.17 -9.89
C LEU A 240 16.24 -9.88 -10.91
N LYS A 241 15.50 -10.94 -11.28
CA LYS A 241 14.32 -10.81 -12.15
C LYS A 241 13.25 -10.00 -11.42
N ARG A 242 12.84 -8.89 -12.04
CA ARG A 242 11.85 -7.96 -11.46
C ARG A 242 10.47 -8.61 -11.33
N ASN A 243 9.89 -8.52 -10.14
CA ASN A 243 8.50 -8.85 -9.89
C ASN A 243 7.71 -7.55 -9.64
N TYR A 244 7.27 -6.89 -10.71
CA TYR A 244 6.58 -5.60 -10.64
C TYR A 244 5.34 -5.62 -9.74
N LYS A 245 4.61 -6.75 -9.72
CA LYS A 245 3.42 -6.92 -8.88
C LYS A 245 3.80 -6.90 -7.40
N ALA A 246 4.78 -7.70 -7.00
CA ALA A 246 5.23 -7.78 -5.61
C ALA A 246 5.85 -6.46 -5.11
N ILE A 247 6.65 -5.79 -5.96
CA ILE A 247 7.22 -4.48 -5.63
C ILE A 247 6.11 -3.44 -5.45
N ARG A 248 5.10 -3.42 -6.33
CA ARG A 248 3.97 -2.49 -6.19
C ARG A 248 3.15 -2.76 -4.94
N GLU A 249 2.89 -4.02 -4.63
CA GLU A 249 2.21 -4.43 -3.40
C GLU A 249 2.96 -3.96 -2.15
N MET A 250 4.29 -4.18 -2.10
CA MET A 250 5.15 -3.68 -1.03
C MET A 250 5.00 -2.16 -0.84
N LEU A 251 5.06 -1.39 -1.93
CA LEU A 251 4.96 0.07 -1.86
C LEU A 251 3.56 0.56 -1.47
N ASN A 252 2.50 -0.20 -1.74
CA ASN A 252 1.15 0.15 -1.33
C ASN A 252 0.92 -0.06 0.18
N LEU A 253 1.70 -0.94 0.82
CA LEU A 253 1.60 -1.25 2.24
C LEU A 253 2.44 -0.32 3.14
N ILE A 254 3.25 0.56 2.54
CA ILE A 254 4.15 1.46 3.25
C ILE A 254 3.80 2.89 2.83
N PRO A 255 3.67 3.85 3.78
CA PRO A 255 3.39 5.22 3.43
C PRO A 255 4.50 5.79 2.54
N PRO A 256 4.17 6.68 1.59
CA PRO A 256 5.14 7.27 0.68
C PRO A 256 6.30 7.93 1.42
N LEU A 257 7.53 7.57 1.05
CA LEU A 257 8.74 8.08 1.70
C LEU A 257 9.34 9.23 0.90
N ILE A 258 8.69 10.39 0.91
CA ILE A 258 9.13 11.56 0.14
C ILE A 258 10.53 11.99 0.58
N GLY A 259 11.41 12.20 -0.40
CA GLY A 259 12.81 12.57 -0.18
C GLY A 259 13.69 11.42 0.30
N ASN A 260 13.19 10.18 0.26
CA ASN A 260 14.00 8.99 0.51
C ASN A 260 14.57 8.48 -0.84
N PRO A 261 15.89 8.56 -1.05
CA PRO A 261 16.52 8.18 -2.32
C PRO A 261 16.31 6.70 -2.67
N VAL A 262 16.19 5.82 -1.67
CA VAL A 262 15.92 4.39 -1.89
C VAL A 262 14.51 4.20 -2.44
N TYR A 263 13.53 4.90 -1.88
CA TYR A 263 12.15 4.87 -2.36
C TYR A 263 12.04 5.39 -3.80
N ASP A 264 12.74 6.48 -4.11
CA ASP A 264 12.78 7.05 -5.46
C ASP A 264 13.40 6.08 -6.48
N ILE A 265 14.50 5.41 -6.12
CA ILE A 265 15.13 4.37 -6.97
C ILE A 265 14.15 3.23 -7.27
N ILE A 266 13.45 2.72 -6.25
CA ILE A 266 12.48 1.63 -6.42
C ILE A 266 11.36 2.06 -7.36
N ARG A 267 10.87 3.30 -7.22
CA ARG A 267 9.80 3.84 -8.06
C ARG A 267 10.22 4.05 -9.51
N VAL A 268 11.40 4.58 -9.76
CA VAL A 268 11.93 4.72 -11.13
C VAL A 268 12.07 3.35 -11.79
N ASN A 269 12.52 2.34 -11.03
CA ASN A 269 12.62 0.96 -11.51
C ASN A 269 11.26 0.27 -11.76
N LEU A 270 10.14 0.86 -11.35
CA LEU A 270 8.79 0.38 -11.70
C LEU A 270 8.24 0.98 -13.00
N GLN A 271 8.84 2.05 -13.52
CA GLN A 271 8.35 2.79 -14.69
C GLN A 271 9.06 2.42 -16.01
N GLY A 272 10.22 1.76 -15.94
CA GLY A 272 10.97 1.27 -17.09
C GLY A 272 10.94 -0.25 -17.19
#